data_AF-A0A2E7RJN6-F1
#
_entry.id   AF-A0A2E7RJN6-F1
#
_cell.length_a   1.000
_cell.length_b   1.000
_cell.length_c   1.000
_cell.angle_alpha   90.00
_cell.angle_beta   90.00
_cell.angle_gamma   90.00
#
_symmetry.space_group_name_H-M   'P 1'
#
loop_
_entity.id
_entity.type
_entity.pdbx_description
1 polymer ?
#
loop_
_entity_poly.entity_id
_entity_poly.type
_entity_poly.pdbx_seq_one_letter_code
_entity_poly.pdbx_strand_id
1 'polypeptide(L)' 'MGHIILFGVLVGIVLLPLTWFRSGNVPKWAFSLVGFVLILQGGVGALHAWGESQHIGWTVGWALVAILFCILIPLRWRRH' A
#
# COMPACT_ATOMS: atom_id res chain seq x y z
N MET A 1 -4.97 -17.94 -4.19
CA MET A 1 -4.00 -16.81 -4.11
C MET A 1 -4.65 -15.47 -3.77
N GLY A 2 -5.88 -15.17 -4.23
CA GLY A 2 -6.55 -13.88 -3.93
C GLY A 2 -6.79 -13.56 -2.44
N HIS A 3 -6.91 -14.56 -1.56
CA HIS A 3 -7.23 -14.34 -0.13
C HIS A 3 -6.06 -13.78 0.67
N ILE A 4 -4.83 -14.18 0.34
CA ILE A 4 -3.60 -13.65 0.98
C ILE A 4 -3.41 -12.18 0.60
N ILE A 5 -3.75 -11.84 -0.64
CA ILE A 5 -3.65 -10.48 -1.16
C ILE A 5 -4.65 -9.58 -0.45
N LEU A 6 -5.91 -9.99 -0.35
CA LEU A 6 -6.96 -9.26 0.37
C LEU A 6 -6.61 -9.07 1.86
N PHE A 7 -6.04 -10.09 2.48
CA PHE A 7 -5.63 -10.05 3.88
C PHE A 7 -4.51 -9.04 4.12
N GLY A 8 -3.50 -8.98 3.24
CA GLY A 8 -2.44 -7.97 3.29
C GLY A 8 -2.97 -6.54 3.16
N VAL A 9 -3.94 -6.31 2.27
CA VAL A 9 -4.59 -5.00 2.11
C VAL A 9 -5.38 -4.61 3.36
N LEU A 10 -6.18 -5.53 3.90
CA LEU A 10 -6.98 -5.29 5.12
C LEU A 10 -6.09 -5.00 6.33
N VAL A 11 -5.03 -5.79 6.52
CA VAL A 11 -4.04 -5.56 7.58
C VAL A 11 -3.34 -4.21 7.38
N GLY A 12 -3.01 -3.84 6.14
CA GLY A 12 -2.50 -2.53 5.79
C GLY A 12 -3.46 -1.41 6.20
N ILE A 13 -4.74 -1.48 5.79
CA ILE A 13 -5.78 -0.49 6.11
C ILE A 13 -5.94 -0.31 7.62
N VAL A 14 -5.82 -1.37 8.42
CA VAL A 14 -5.94 -1.31 9.89
C VAL A 14 -4.67 -0.77 10.54
N LEU A 15 -3.49 -1.15 10.07
CA LEU A 15 -2.21 -0.71 10.65
C LEU A 15 -1.88 0.75 10.34
N LEU A 16 -2.36 1.28 9.22
CA LEU A 16 -2.12 2.66 8.82
C LEU A 16 -2.63 3.71 9.84
N PRO A 17 -3.90 3.72 10.26
CA PRO A 17 -4.37 4.65 11.30
C PRO A 17 -3.70 4.40 12.65
N LEU A 18 -3.42 3.13 13.01
CA LEU A 18 -2.74 2.77 14.26
C LEU A 18 -1.31 3.31 14.34
N THR A 19 -0.60 3.36 13.22
CA THR A 19 0.78 3.84 13.13
C THR A 19 0.89 5.32 12.81
N TRP A 20 -0.16 5.96 12.27
CA TRP A 20 -0.15 7.37 11.88
C TRP A 20 -0.16 8.35 13.05
N PHE A 21 -0.91 8.07 14.12
CA PHE A 21 -1.01 8.97 15.27
C PHE A 21 0.09 8.80 16.30
N ARG A 22 0.89 7.72 16.23
CA ARG A 22 2.00 7.49 17.17
C ARG A 22 3.24 8.29 16.74
N SER A 23 3.87 8.99 17.68
CA SER A 23 5.17 9.62 17.48
C SER A 23 6.31 8.62 17.71
N GLY A 24 7.46 8.87 17.08
CA GLY A 24 8.67 8.04 17.22
C GLY A 24 9.09 7.30 15.96
N ASN A 25 10.32 6.81 15.95
CA ASN A 25 10.93 6.17 14.76
C ASN A 25 10.35 4.78 14.48
N VAL A 26 10.02 3.99 15.51
CA VAL A 26 9.50 2.62 15.34
C VAL A 26 8.16 2.59 14.57
N PRO A 27 7.15 3.42 14.90
CA PRO A 27 5.92 3.53 14.10
C PRO A 27 6.16 3.98 12.65
N LYS A 28 7.14 4.87 12.40
CA LYS A 28 7.49 5.34 11.04
C LYS A 28 8.11 4.21 10.21
N TRP A 29 8.99 3.42 10.79
CA TRP A 29 9.56 2.24 10.16
C TRP A 29 8.48 1.18 9.86
N ALA A 30 7.62 0.87 10.83
CA ALA A 30 6.51 -0.07 10.64
C ALA A 30 5.55 0.40 9.52
N PHE A 31 5.18 1.68 9.53
CA PHE A 31 4.36 2.28 8.46
C PHE A 31 5.04 2.16 7.09
N SER A 32 6.34 2.43 7.02
CA SER A 32 7.09 2.37 5.75
C SER A 32 7.18 0.96 5.22
N LEU A 33 7.39 -0.03 6.10
CA LEU A 33 7.46 -1.44 5.72
C LEU A 33 6.11 -1.93 5.19
N VAL A 34 5.01 -1.61 5.88
CA VAL A 34 3.65 -1.94 5.43
C VAL A 34 3.32 -1.22 4.12
N GLY A 35 3.63 0.08 4.03
CA GLY A 35 3.43 0.87 2.81
C GLY A 35 4.21 0.30 1.63
N PHE A 36 5.45 -0.15 1.83
CA PHE A 36 6.26 -0.76 0.79
C PHE A 36 5.65 -2.06 0.26
N VAL A 37 5.15 -2.92 1.15
CA VAL A 37 4.43 -4.14 0.75
C VAL A 37 3.20 -3.80 -0.08
N LEU A 38 2.44 -2.75 0.30
CA LEU A 38 1.27 -2.29 -0.45
C LEU A 38 1.64 -1.71 -1.82
N ILE A 39 2.80 -1.04 -1.95
CA ILE A 39 3.32 -0.58 -3.25
C ILE A 39 3.58 -1.78 -4.17
N LEU A 40 4.31 -2.79 -3.68
CA LEU A 40 4.60 -3.99 -4.47
C LEU A 40 3.31 -4.71 -4.87
N GLN A 41 2.37 -4.82 -3.94
CA GLN A 41 1.09 -5.46 -4.20
C GLN A 41 0.24 -4.68 -5.21
N GLY A 42 0.20 -3.35 -5.11
CA GLY A 42 -0.44 -2.50 -6.11
C GLY A 42 0.21 -2.62 -7.50
N GLY A 43 1.54 -2.68 -7.56
CA GLY A 43 2.26 -2.92 -8.81
C GLY A 43 1.92 -4.28 -9.43
N VAL A 44 2.02 -5.36 -8.65
CA VAL A 44 1.71 -6.72 -9.12
C VAL A 44 0.24 -6.86 -9.49
N GLY A 45 -0.68 -6.31 -8.69
CA GLY A 45 -2.11 -6.32 -8.97
C GLY A 45 -2.47 -5.57 -10.26
N ALA A 46 -1.80 -4.44 -10.53
CA ALA A 46 -1.98 -3.69 -11.76
C ALA A 46 -1.49 -4.48 -12.99
N LEU A 47 -0.29 -5.08 -12.90
CA LEU A 47 0.26 -5.93 -13.97
C LEU A 47 -0.61 -7.16 -14.23
N HIS A 48 -1.11 -7.80 -13.18
CA HIS A 48 -2.00 -8.94 -13.28
C HIS A 48 -3.33 -8.55 -13.93
N ALA A 49 -3.96 -7.47 -13.48
CA ALA A 49 -5.20 -6.94 -14.06
C ALA A 49 -5.03 -6.56 -15.55
N TRP A 50 -3.88 -5.98 -15.90
CA TRP A 50 -3.54 -5.65 -17.27
C TRP A 50 -3.37 -6.91 -18.14
N GLY A 51 -2.62 -7.90 -17.64
CA GLY A 51 -2.30 -9.12 -18.38
C GLY A 51 -3.47 -10.07 -18.57
N GLU A 52 -4.40 -10.16 -17.61
CA GLU A 52 -5.48 -11.15 -17.65
C GLU A 52 -6.72 -10.66 -18.40
N SER A 53 -7.06 -9.38 -18.30
CA SER A 53 -8.32 -8.86 -18.86
C SER A 53 -8.22 -7.45 -19.44
N GLN A 54 -7.03 -6.83 -19.41
CA GLN A 54 -6.82 -5.43 -19.78
C GLN A 54 -7.86 -4.49 -19.13
N HIS A 55 -8.33 -4.85 -17.93
CA HIS A 55 -9.43 -4.17 -17.29
C HIS A 55 -8.92 -2.85 -16.69
N ILE A 56 -8.96 -1.79 -17.51
CA ILE A 56 -8.37 -0.47 -17.23
C ILE A 56 -8.76 0.02 -15.83
N GLY A 57 -10.04 -0.07 -15.45
CA GLY A 57 -10.48 0.41 -14.14
C GLY A 57 -9.82 -0.31 -12.96
N TRP A 58 -9.55 -1.61 -13.11
CA TRP A 58 -8.93 -2.42 -12.05
C TRP A 58 -7.41 -2.20 -12.02
N THR A 59 -6.77 -2.16 -13.19
CA THR A 59 -5.35 -1.80 -13.32
C THR A 59 -5.06 -0.43 -12.71
N VAL A 60 -5.89 0.57 -13.02
CA VAL A 60 -5.75 1.93 -12.48
C VAL A 60 -5.98 1.95 -10.97
N GLY A 61 -6.97 1.20 -10.46
CA GLY A 61 -7.22 1.08 -9.03
C GLY A 61 -5.99 0.57 -8.26
N TRP A 62 -5.36 -0.50 -8.75
CA TRP A 62 -4.13 -1.03 -8.15
C TRP A 62 -2.93 -0.07 -8.28
N ALA A 63 -2.78 0.59 -9.43
CA ALA A 63 -1.73 1.57 -9.64
C ALA A 63 -1.88 2.79 -8.70
N LEU A 64 -3.10 3.27 -8.48
CA LEU A 64 -3.39 4.37 -7.56
C LEU A 64 -3.02 4.03 -6.12
N VAL A 65 -3.27 2.79 -5.68
CA VAL A 65 -2.83 2.31 -4.36
C VAL A 65 -1.31 2.42 -4.23
N ALA A 66 -0.56 1.94 -5.23
CA ALA A 66 0.90 2.02 -5.21
C ALA A 66 1.40 3.48 -5.18
N ILE A 67 0.83 4.35 -6.01
CA ILE A 67 1.20 5.78 -6.06
C ILE A 67 0.91 6.47 -4.72
N LEU A 68 -0.25 6.19 -4.11
CA LEU A 68 -0.64 6.76 -2.83
C LEU A 68 0.41 6.45 -1.75
N PHE A 69 0.87 5.20 -1.65
CA PHE A 69 1.88 4.83 -0.65
C PHE A 69 3.28 5.36 -0.97
N CYS A 70 3.65 5.49 -2.25
CA CYS A 70 4.88 6.20 -2.65
C CYS A 70 4.90 7.65 -2.15
N ILE A 71 3.74 8.28 -2.02
CA ILE A 71 3.59 9.66 -1.52
C ILE A 71 3.48 9.69 0.01
N LEU A 72 2.68 8.80 0.61
CA LEU A 72 2.45 8.78 2.05
C LEU A 72 3.69 8.42 2.88
N ILE A 73 4.55 7.53 2.40
CA ILE A 73 5.79 7.16 3.10
C ILE A 73 6.70 8.38 3.31
N PRO A 74 7.15 9.11 2.28
CA PRO A 74 8.01 10.29 2.48
C PRO A 74 7.31 11.40 3.26
N LEU A 75 5.99 11.59 3.09
CA LEU A 75 5.20 12.52 3.92
C LEU A 75 5.26 12.14 5.41
N ARG A 76 5.18 10.84 5.72
CA ARG A 76 5.28 10.34 7.09
C ARG A 76 6.65 10.61 7.72
N TRP A 77 7.71 10.52 6.92
CA TRP A 77 9.07 10.86 7.37
C TRP A 77 9.30 12.36 7.55
N ARG A 78 8.58 13.20 6.79
CA ARG A 78 8.61 14.67 6.96
C ARG A 78 7.81 15.17 8.17
N ARG A 79 6.76 14.44 8.59
CA ARG A 79 6.08 14.71 9.86
C ARG A 79 6.98 14.27 11.01
N HIS A 80 7.46 15.23 11.80
CA HIS A 80 8.28 14.99 13.00
C HIS A 80 7.53 14.16 14.04
#